data_AF-A0A0D2H8I4-F1
#
_entry.id   AF-A0A0D2H8I4-F1
#
_cell.length_a   1.000
_cell.length_b   1.000
_cell.length_c   1.000
_cell.angle_alpha   90.00
_cell.angle_beta   90.00
_cell.angle_gamma   90.00
#
_symmetry.space_group_name_H-M   'P 1'
#
loop_
_entity.id
_entity.type
_entity.pdbx_description
1 polymer ?
#
loop_
_entity_poly.entity_id
_entity_poly.type
_entity_poly.pdbx_seq_one_letter_code
_entity_poly.pdbx_strand_id
1 'polypeptide(L)'
;MAPPEHPFPVSELDQRVRSHTVNYKERSRKLPQDFDLKRDCELMELVQYSCTTVKQQYERALASETGTTRMECFPIVRLFRKCVKGGKVFHVETTAWEGQHAWKPPANPQPTVHGEAKPSESESSANLFTTYWSSLWPKK
;
A
#
# COMPACT_ATOMS: atom_id res chain seq x y z
N MET A 1 11.12 -13.46 -25.72
CA MET A 1 10.20 -14.24 -24.86
C MET A 1 10.51 -13.90 -23.41
N ALA A 2 9.51 -13.67 -22.56
CA ALA A 2 9.73 -13.46 -21.13
C ALA A 2 10.07 -14.80 -20.43
N PRO A 3 10.93 -14.82 -19.39
CA PRO A 3 11.22 -16.03 -18.63
C PRO A 3 9.96 -16.57 -17.95
N PRO A 4 9.82 -17.91 -17.78
CA PRO A 4 8.77 -18.48 -16.95
C PRO A 4 8.95 -18.04 -15.49
N GLU A 5 7.92 -17.42 -14.91
CA GLU A 5 7.88 -17.07 -13.48
C GLU A 5 7.25 -18.21 -12.69
N HIS A 6 7.80 -18.53 -11.51
CA HIS A 6 7.22 -19.54 -10.62
C HIS A 6 6.13 -18.94 -9.74
N PRO A 7 4.92 -19.51 -9.69
CA PRO A 7 3.89 -19.08 -8.75
C PRO A 7 4.34 -19.39 -7.32
N PHE A 8 4.04 -18.49 -6.39
CA PHE A 8 4.33 -18.65 -4.96
C PHE A 8 3.12 -18.17 -4.13
N PRO A 9 2.90 -18.74 -2.93
CA PRO A 9 1.80 -18.31 -2.08
C PRO A 9 2.03 -16.88 -1.57
N VAL A 10 0.94 -16.15 -1.32
CA VAL A 10 0.98 -14.75 -0.86
C VAL A 10 1.76 -14.59 0.45
N SER A 11 1.78 -15.62 1.31
CA SER A 11 2.55 -15.65 2.54
C SER A 11 4.07 -15.51 2.33
N GLU A 12 4.58 -15.89 1.16
CA GLU A 12 6.00 -15.82 0.81
C GLU A 12 6.38 -14.52 0.08
N LEU A 13 5.43 -13.61 -0.12
CA LEU A 13 5.62 -12.37 -0.87
C LEU A 13 6.76 -11.52 -0.29
N ASP A 14 6.80 -11.36 1.04
CA ASP A 14 7.83 -10.53 1.70
C ASP A 14 9.24 -11.07 1.47
N GLN A 15 9.41 -12.40 1.49
CA GLN A 15 10.69 -13.04 1.20
C GLN A 15 11.05 -12.86 -0.28
N ARG A 16 10.11 -13.15 -1.18
CA ARG A 16 10.34 -13.11 -2.63
C ARG A 16 10.62 -11.71 -3.14
N VAL A 17 10.03 -10.67 -2.55
CA VAL A 17 10.31 -9.28 -2.92
C VAL A 17 11.73 -8.87 -2.49
N ARG A 18 12.22 -9.34 -1.34
CA ARG A 18 13.54 -8.97 -0.79
C ARG A 18 14.70 -9.71 -1.47
N SER A 19 14.49 -10.90 -2.00
CA SER A 19 15.53 -11.74 -2.60
C SER A 19 15.37 -11.96 -4.09
N HIS A 20 16.46 -12.33 -4.76
CA HIS A 20 16.47 -12.82 -6.14
C HIS A 20 17.46 -13.98 -6.27
N THR A 21 17.32 -14.79 -7.30
CA THR A 21 18.21 -15.92 -7.57
C THR A 21 19.33 -15.51 -8.52
N VAL A 22 20.58 -15.76 -8.13
CA VAL A 22 21.77 -15.61 -8.98
C VAL A 22 22.54 -16.91 -8.91
N ASN A 23 22.77 -17.56 -10.06
CA ASN A 23 23.48 -18.84 -10.13
C ASN A 23 22.91 -19.89 -9.16
N TYR A 24 21.58 -20.04 -9.14
CA TYR A 24 20.84 -20.95 -8.24
C TYR A 24 21.03 -20.67 -6.73
N LYS A 25 21.61 -19.52 -6.36
CA LYS A 25 21.74 -19.08 -4.98
C LYS A 25 20.85 -17.88 -4.72
N GLU A 26 20.12 -17.91 -3.61
CA GLU A 26 19.32 -16.78 -3.19
C GLU A 26 20.23 -15.64 -2.70
N ARG A 27 19.98 -14.44 -3.21
CA ARG A 27 20.72 -13.22 -2.90
C ARG A 27 19.75 -12.10 -2.62
N SER A 28 19.97 -11.35 -1.55
CA SER A 28 19.17 -10.15 -1.32
C SER A 28 19.41 -9.12 -2.43
N ARG A 29 18.33 -8.44 -2.85
CA ARG A 29 18.41 -7.41 -3.90
C ARG A 29 19.08 -6.12 -3.43
N LYS A 30 18.93 -5.75 -2.15
CA LYS A 30 19.36 -4.42 -1.65
C LYS A 30 19.88 -4.42 -0.21
N LEU A 31 19.18 -5.08 0.71
CA LEU A 31 19.44 -5.01 2.15
C LEU A 31 19.69 -6.39 2.73
N PRO A 32 20.58 -6.56 3.73
CA PRO A 32 20.73 -7.84 4.41
C PRO A 32 19.39 -8.43 4.87
N GLN A 33 19.30 -9.76 4.93
CA GLN A 33 18.04 -10.43 5.28
C GLN A 33 17.59 -10.12 6.71
N ASP A 34 18.54 -9.81 7.59
CA ASP A 34 18.36 -9.41 8.98
C ASP A 34 18.18 -7.90 9.17
N PHE A 35 18.12 -7.10 8.09
CA PHE A 35 18.00 -5.64 8.18
C PHE A 35 16.61 -5.22 8.68
N ASP A 36 16.60 -4.40 9.74
CA ASP A 36 15.39 -3.88 10.36
C ASP A 36 15.39 -2.34 10.36
N LEU A 37 14.36 -1.73 9.77
CA LEU A 37 14.27 -0.27 9.63
C LEU A 37 14.20 0.46 10.97
N LYS A 38 13.61 -0.15 12.01
CA LYS A 38 13.42 0.50 13.31
C LYS A 38 14.71 0.47 14.13
N ARG A 39 15.46 -0.62 14.05
CA ARG A 39 16.72 -0.86 14.74
C ARG A 39 17.91 -0.22 14.03
N ASP A 40 17.96 -0.32 12.70
CA ASP A 40 19.17 -0.01 11.91
C ASP A 40 19.13 1.40 11.27
N CYS A 41 18.04 2.16 11.45
CA CYS A 41 17.90 3.51 10.89
C CYS A 41 17.35 4.53 11.89
N GLU A 42 17.85 5.76 11.79
CA GLU A 42 17.43 6.90 12.60
C GLU A 42 16.09 7.46 12.11
N LEU A 43 15.17 7.76 13.04
CA LEU A 43 13.89 8.39 12.72
C LEU A 43 14.05 9.92 12.67
N MET A 44 13.65 10.49 11.54
CA MET A 44 13.68 11.92 11.26
C MET A 44 12.27 12.42 10.99
N GLU A 45 12.00 13.67 11.38
CA GLU A 45 10.76 14.36 11.11
C GLU A 45 11.02 15.55 10.17
N LEU A 46 10.14 15.72 9.18
CA LEU A 46 10.12 16.87 8.28
C LEU A 46 8.73 17.48 8.29
N VAL A 47 8.65 18.75 8.69
CA VAL A 47 7.42 19.54 8.61
C VAL A 47 7.41 20.29 7.29
N GLN A 48 6.45 19.98 6.43
CA GLN A 48 6.17 20.73 5.21
C GLN A 48 4.90 21.57 5.40
N TYR A 49 4.71 22.60 4.60
CA TYR A 49 3.49 23.40 4.61
C TYR A 49 2.80 23.30 3.26
N SER A 50 1.49 23.04 3.29
CA SER A 50 0.63 23.13 2.12
C SER A 50 -0.25 24.37 2.26
N CYS A 51 -0.07 25.31 1.33
CA CYS A 51 -0.79 26.58 1.35
C CYS A 51 -1.94 26.58 0.33
N THR A 52 -2.99 27.34 0.65
CA THR A 52 -4.11 27.54 -0.28
C THR A 52 -3.63 28.20 -1.57
N THR A 53 -4.04 27.63 -2.71
CA THR A 53 -3.74 28.18 -4.03
C THR A 53 -4.56 29.45 -4.29
N VAL A 54 -4.12 30.26 -5.26
CA VAL A 54 -4.87 31.48 -5.67
C VAL A 54 -6.31 31.14 -6.08
N LYS A 55 -6.51 30.03 -6.78
CA LYS A 55 -7.86 29.55 -7.17
C LYS A 55 -8.72 29.28 -5.93
N GLN A 56 -8.19 28.54 -4.97
CA GLN A 56 -8.89 28.25 -3.71
C GLN A 56 -9.17 29.51 -2.89
N GLN A 57 -8.27 30.48 -2.91
CA GLN A 57 -8.48 31.78 -2.26
C GLN A 57 -9.63 32.54 -2.92
N TYR A 58 -9.68 32.58 -4.24
CA TYR A 58 -10.77 33.22 -4.99
C TYR A 58 -12.11 32.54 -4.75
N GLU A 59 -12.17 31.20 -4.82
CA GLU A 59 -13.38 30.43 -4.53
C GLU A 59 -13.91 30.71 -3.12
N ARG A 60 -13.02 30.78 -2.12
CA ARG A 60 -13.40 31.15 -0.75
C ARG A 60 -13.81 32.61 -0.63
N ALA A 61 -13.21 33.51 -1.41
CA ALA A 61 -13.57 34.94 -1.39
C ALA A 61 -14.97 35.15 -1.92
N LEU A 62 -15.35 34.44 -2.98
CA LEU A 62 -16.72 34.43 -3.51
C LEU A 62 -17.72 33.81 -2.51
N ALA A 63 -17.30 32.82 -1.74
CA ALA A 63 -18.14 32.17 -0.74
C ALA A 63 -18.21 32.95 0.60
N SER A 64 -17.41 34.01 0.78
CA SER A 64 -17.34 34.79 2.02
C SER A 64 -18.08 36.11 1.87
N GLU A 65 -18.95 36.44 2.83
CA GLU A 65 -19.69 37.71 2.87
C GLU A 65 -18.78 38.94 2.97
N THR A 66 -17.56 38.78 3.49
CA THR A 66 -16.56 39.86 3.66
C THR A 66 -15.62 40.03 2.47
N GLY A 67 -15.64 39.10 1.50
CA GLY A 67 -14.86 39.19 0.25
C GLY A 67 -13.34 39.12 0.37
N THR A 68 -12.78 39.08 1.58
CA THR A 68 -11.32 38.98 1.80
C THR A 68 -10.95 37.59 2.32
N THR A 69 -10.09 36.87 1.59
CA THR A 69 -9.51 35.61 2.05
C THR A 69 -7.99 35.72 2.09
N ARG A 70 -7.41 35.24 3.18
CA ARG A 70 -5.96 35.19 3.35
C ARG A 70 -5.43 33.83 2.91
N MET A 71 -4.15 33.80 2.54
CA MET A 71 -3.45 32.54 2.34
C MET A 71 -3.37 31.80 3.68
N GLU A 72 -3.78 30.53 3.68
CA GLU A 72 -3.70 29.65 4.84
C GLU A 72 -2.75 28.51 4.51
N CYS A 73 -1.82 28.23 5.41
CA CYS A 73 -0.85 27.15 5.25
C CYS A 73 -1.03 26.14 6.38
N PHE A 74 -1.18 24.87 6.01
CA PHE A 74 -1.38 23.77 6.95
C PHE A 74 -0.10 22.92 7.04
N PRO A 75 0.36 22.60 8.26
CA PRO A 75 1.53 21.75 8.42
C PRO A 75 1.21 20.30 8.04
N ILE A 76 2.12 19.69 7.29
CA ILE A 76 2.13 18.28 6.92
C ILE A 76 3.41 17.68 7.49
N VAL A 77 3.25 16.86 8.53
CA VAL A 77 4.36 16.14 9.15
C VAL A 77 4.63 14.87 8.35
N ARG A 78 5.87 14.71 7.90
CA ARG A 78 6.35 13.47 7.28
C ARG A 78 7.47 12.86 8.11
N LEU A 79 7.44 11.54 8.24
CA LEU A 79 8.44 10.77 8.97
C LEU A 79 9.30 10.00 7.98
N PHE A 80 10.61 10.02 8.23
CA PHE A 80 11.60 9.35 7.39
C PHE A 80 12.59 8.57 8.24
N ARG A 81 12.97 7.39 7.77
CA ARG A 81 14.11 6.65 8.30
C ARG A 81 15.35 6.97 7.49
N LYS A 82 16.39 7.51 8.11
CA LYS A 82 17.72 7.70 7.53
C LYS A 82 18.57 6.48 7.85
N CYS A 83 18.97 5.75 6.82
CA CYS A 83 19.70 4.50 6.94
C CYS A 83 21.12 4.65 6.37
N VAL A 84 22.10 4.03 7.02
CA VAL A 84 23.49 3.97 6.53
C VAL A 84 23.93 2.52 6.45
N LYS A 85 24.22 2.03 5.24
CA LYS A 85 24.72 0.66 5.05
C LYS A 85 25.81 0.61 4.00
N GLY A 86 26.94 -0.03 4.35
CA GLY A 86 28.08 -0.18 3.43
C GLY A 86 28.60 1.15 2.91
N GLY A 87 28.60 2.20 3.74
CA GLY A 87 29.00 3.56 3.36
C GLY A 87 27.99 4.34 2.51
N LYS A 88 26.84 3.75 2.17
CA LYS A 88 25.77 4.41 1.40
C LYS A 88 24.66 4.89 2.34
N VAL A 89 24.21 6.12 2.12
CA VAL A 89 23.07 6.72 2.82
C VAL A 89 21.85 6.64 1.94
N PHE A 90 20.71 6.24 2.52
CA PHE A 90 19.42 6.29 1.85
C PHE A 90 18.32 6.65 2.86
N HIS A 91 17.20 7.14 2.32
CA HIS A 91 16.04 7.56 3.11
C HIS A 91 14.81 6.76 2.70
N VAL A 92 13.98 6.42 3.68
CA VAL A 92 12.70 5.73 3.47
C VAL A 92 11.61 6.56 4.13
N GLU A 93 10.57 6.93 3.38
CA GLU A 93 9.39 7.56 3.98
C GLU A 93 8.58 6.52 4.75
N THR A 94 8.30 6.80 6.01
CA THR A 94 7.62 5.88 6.94
C THR A 94 6.39 6.49 7.62
N THR A 95 5.92 7.64 7.12
CA THR A 95 4.75 8.37 7.63
C THR A 95 3.51 7.48 7.82
N ALA A 96 3.28 6.49 6.95
CA ALA A 96 2.11 5.62 7.02
C ALA A 96 2.15 4.57 8.16
N TRP A 97 3.35 4.27 8.70
CA TRP A 97 3.56 3.18 9.67
C TRP A 97 4.04 3.68 11.04
N GLU A 98 4.34 4.96 11.16
CA GLU A 98 4.96 5.57 12.34
C GLU A 98 4.20 6.82 12.78
N GLY A 99 4.39 7.22 14.04
CA GLY A 99 3.77 8.42 14.60
C GLY A 99 2.27 8.28 14.91
N GLN A 100 1.62 9.43 15.10
CA GLN A 100 0.21 9.51 15.50
C GLN A 100 -0.76 9.11 14.38
N HIS A 101 -0.32 9.22 13.11
CA HIS A 101 -1.10 8.87 11.92
C HIS A 101 -0.77 7.48 11.38
N ALA A 102 -0.01 6.67 12.13
CA ALA A 102 0.27 5.29 11.74
C ALA A 102 -1.05 4.53 11.52
N TRP A 103 -1.15 3.84 10.39
CA TRP A 103 -2.31 3.02 10.09
C TRP A 103 -2.45 1.93 11.14
N LYS A 104 -3.64 1.83 11.74
CA LYS A 104 -4.01 0.75 12.65
C LYS A 104 -5.03 -0.14 11.95
N PRO A 105 -4.85 -1.47 11.95
CA PRO A 105 -5.89 -2.36 11.45
C PRO A 105 -7.17 -2.15 12.27
N PRO A 106 -8.36 -2.26 11.64
CA PRO A 106 -9.61 -2.23 12.37
C PRO A 106 -9.60 -3.37 13.41
N ALA A 107 -10.02 -3.06 14.64
CA ALA A 107 -9.99 -3.99 15.78
C ALA A 107 -10.84 -5.26 15.56
N ASN A 108 -11.73 -5.24 14.57
CA ASN A 108 -12.50 -6.39 14.14
C ASN A 108 -12.42 -6.46 12.62
N PRO A 109 -11.63 -7.36 12.02
CA PRO A 109 -11.77 -7.70 10.62
C PRO A 109 -13.11 -8.42 10.48
N GLN A 110 -14.21 -7.67 10.37
CA GLN A 110 -15.47 -8.27 9.96
C GLN A 110 -15.21 -8.94 8.62
N PRO A 111 -15.52 -10.23 8.45
CA PRO A 111 -15.57 -10.82 7.13
C PRO A 111 -16.48 -9.90 6.30
N THR A 112 -16.02 -9.49 5.13
CA THR A 112 -16.86 -8.80 4.14
C THR A 112 -18.09 -9.66 3.92
N VAL A 113 -19.19 -9.31 4.58
CA VAL A 113 -20.48 -9.95 4.40
C VAL A 113 -20.92 -9.54 3.01
N HIS A 114 -20.61 -10.38 2.01
CA HIS A 114 -21.46 -10.45 0.83
C HIS A 114 -22.87 -10.72 1.36
N GLY A 115 -23.75 -9.74 1.19
CA GLY A 115 -25.14 -9.85 1.63
C GLY A 115 -25.82 -10.98 0.86
N GLU A 116 -25.98 -12.12 1.52
CA GLU A 116 -26.98 -13.12 1.16
C GLU A 116 -27.97 -13.21 2.32
N ALA A 117 -29.16 -12.65 2.12
CA ALA A 117 -30.34 -13.13 2.82
C ALA A 117 -30.70 -14.50 2.23
N LYS A 118 -30.71 -15.54 3.06
CA LYS A 118 -31.33 -16.85 2.78
C LYS A 118 -32.38 -17.11 3.87
N PRO A 119 -33.46 -17.86 3.61
CA PRO A 119 -33.38 -19.27 3.19
C PRO A 119 -34.40 -19.65 2.10
N SER A 120 -34.11 -20.61 1.22
CA SER A 120 -34.58 -21.98 1.42
C SER A 120 -33.77 -23.02 0.61
N GLU A 121 -33.86 -24.26 1.06
CA GLU A 121 -33.23 -25.47 0.56
C GLU A 121 -33.53 -25.76 -0.92
N SER A 122 -32.51 -26.20 -1.66
CA SER A 122 -32.51 -27.43 -2.48
C SER A 122 -31.24 -27.50 -3.34
N GLU A 123 -30.80 -28.72 -3.59
CA GLU A 123 -29.56 -29.15 -4.23
C GLU A 123 -29.33 -28.53 -5.62
N SER A 124 -28.06 -28.18 -5.94
CA SER A 124 -27.44 -28.23 -7.29
C SER A 124 -26.27 -27.23 -7.38
N SER A 125 -25.14 -27.52 -6.74
CA SER A 125 -23.89 -26.74 -6.87
C SER A 125 -22.87 -27.36 -7.83
N ALA A 126 -23.08 -28.61 -8.28
CA ALA A 126 -22.16 -29.30 -9.18
C ALA A 126 -22.27 -28.86 -10.65
N ASN A 127 -23.37 -28.23 -11.06
CA ASN A 127 -23.62 -27.93 -12.47
C ASN A 127 -23.18 -26.53 -12.92
N LEU A 128 -23.02 -25.58 -12.00
CA LEU A 128 -22.70 -24.17 -12.33
C LEU A 128 -21.22 -23.94 -12.68
N PHE A 129 -20.30 -24.66 -12.04
CA PHE A 129 -18.87 -24.57 -12.35
C PHE A 129 -18.54 -25.12 -13.75
N THR A 130 -19.28 -26.14 -14.20
CA THR A 130 -19.04 -26.83 -15.48
C THR A 130 -19.53 -26.02 -16.68
N THR A 131 -20.58 -25.20 -16.51
CA THR A 131 -21.13 -24.36 -17.60
C THR A 131 -20.27 -23.12 -17.84
N TYR A 132 -19.70 -22.52 -16.79
CA TYR A 132 -18.87 -21.32 -16.94
C TYR A 132 -17.52 -21.63 -17.65
N TRP A 133 -16.95 -22.81 -17.39
CA TRP A 133 -15.66 -23.18 -17.99
C TRP A 133 -15.76 -23.53 -19.49
N SER A 134 -16.92 -24.00 -19.95
CA SER A 134 -17.13 -24.40 -21.35
C SER A 134 -17.39 -23.22 -22.30
N SER A 135 -17.69 -22.02 -21.78
CA SER A 135 -17.88 -20.81 -22.59
C SER A 135 -16.60 -20.04 -22.94
N LEU A 136 -15.44 -20.41 -22.36
CA LEU A 136 -14.20 -19.63 -22.47
C LEU A 136 -13.22 -20.11 -23.56
N TRP A 137 -13.50 -21.22 -24.24
CA TRP A 137 -12.63 -21.78 -25.28
C TRP A 137 -13.44 -22.14 -26.53
N PRO A 138 -13.13 -21.59 -27.72
CA PRO A 138 -13.74 -22.05 -28.96
C PRO A 138 -13.15 -23.42 -29.33
N LYS A 139 -14.00 -24.42 -29.52
CA LYS A 139 -13.59 -25.67 -30.19
C LYS A 139 -13.32 -25.35 -31.68
N LYS A 140 -12.15 -25.76 -32.16
CA LYS A 140 -11.85 -25.89 -33.59
C LYS A 140 -12.69 -27.00 -34.22
#